data_AF-A0A1Y2B1I2-F1
#
_entry.id   AF-A0A1Y2B1I2-F1
#
_cell.length_a   1.000
_cell.length_b   1.000
_cell.length_c   1.000
_cell.angle_alpha   90.00
_cell.angle_beta   90.00
_cell.angle_gamma   90.00
#
_symmetry.space_group_name_H-M   'P 1'
#
loop_
_entity.id
_entity.type
_entity.pdbx_description
1 polymer ?
#
loop_
_entity_poly.entity_id
_entity_poly.type
_entity_poly.pdbx_seq_one_letter_code
_entity_poly.pdbx_strand_id
1 'polypeptide(L)'
;MSHRQETIRAAEELVKAHMARYDPSHDWHHVNRVRNTAIRIASSLDPRPDLLVVELAALFHDLTDSKYDPNLPLEEVLLTFLKNPSTEFTLSASQLGLVLMIVPNVSWSKETKLRAADLWKGWYETCVELHCVQDADRLDAIGAIGLLRCAAYSGAKGVRLLYEGGHEGRRDDSAEGHFEEKLLKVRDRMKTIPGRDEAESRHTTVRAFEKSPIMC
;
A
#
# COMPACT_ATOMS: atom_id res chain seq x y z
N MET A 1 -15.95 -10.66 -22.40
CA MET A 1 -14.61 -10.63 -21.79
C MET A 1 -14.50 -11.87 -20.92
N SER A 2 -13.36 -12.18 -20.28
CA SER A 2 -13.39 -13.26 -19.28
C SER A 2 -14.07 -12.76 -17.99
N HIS A 3 -14.77 -13.62 -17.26
CA HIS A 3 -15.40 -13.29 -15.98
C HIS A 3 -14.41 -12.66 -14.97
N ARG A 4 -13.13 -13.08 -15.02
CA ARG A 4 -12.03 -12.46 -14.27
C ARG A 4 -11.84 -10.99 -14.65
N GLN A 5 -11.77 -10.67 -15.94
CA GLN A 5 -11.59 -9.29 -16.41
C GLN A 5 -12.77 -8.39 -16.04
N GLU A 6 -13.99 -8.92 -16.05
CA GLU A 6 -15.19 -8.18 -15.65
C GLU A 6 -15.18 -7.86 -14.15
N THR A 7 -14.79 -8.83 -13.31
CA THR A 7 -14.60 -8.63 -11.86
C THR A 7 -13.55 -7.56 -11.57
N ILE A 8 -12.38 -7.65 -12.22
CA ILE A 8 -11.32 -6.65 -12.04
C ILE A 8 -11.76 -5.26 -12.52
N ARG A 9 -12.48 -5.19 -13.65
CA ARG A 9 -12.98 -3.91 -14.18
C ARG A 9 -13.98 -3.27 -13.24
N ALA A 10 -14.91 -4.04 -12.70
CA ALA A 10 -15.87 -3.53 -11.71
C ALA A 10 -15.16 -3.02 -10.45
N ALA A 11 -14.12 -3.73 -9.98
CA ALA A 11 -13.34 -3.33 -8.81
C ALA A 11 -12.58 -2.02 -9.09
N GLU A 12 -11.97 -1.92 -10.27
CA GLU A 12 -11.28 -0.72 -10.75
C GLU A 12 -12.23 0.49 -10.78
N GLU A 13 -13.43 0.36 -11.35
CA GLU A 13 -14.37 1.48 -11.43
C GLU A 13 -14.86 1.94 -10.04
N LEU A 14 -15.13 0.99 -9.14
CA LEU A 14 -15.48 1.29 -7.75
C LEU A 14 -14.36 2.07 -7.05
N VAL A 15 -13.12 1.59 -7.18
CA VAL A 15 -11.96 2.19 -6.52
C VAL A 15 -11.66 3.56 -7.12
N LYS A 16 -11.68 3.71 -8.45
CA LYS A 16 -11.53 5.02 -9.10
C LYS A 16 -12.54 6.03 -8.59
N ALA A 17 -13.81 5.65 -8.52
CA ALA A 17 -14.88 6.52 -8.04
C ALA A 17 -14.65 6.93 -6.57
N HIS A 18 -14.25 5.98 -5.72
CA HIS A 18 -13.93 6.25 -4.31
C HIS A 18 -12.71 7.18 -4.16
N MET A 19 -11.64 6.93 -4.93
CA MET A 19 -10.37 7.64 -4.82
C MET A 19 -10.37 9.03 -5.46
N ALA A 20 -11.38 9.36 -6.27
CA ALA A 20 -11.49 10.66 -6.95
C ALA A 20 -11.56 11.87 -6.00
N ARG A 21 -11.86 11.65 -4.72
CA ARG A 21 -11.94 12.68 -3.67
C ARG A 21 -10.62 12.93 -2.94
N TYR A 22 -9.60 12.11 -3.16
CA TYR A 22 -8.32 12.20 -2.45
C TYR A 22 -7.28 13.01 -3.21
N ASP A 23 -6.33 13.55 -2.47
CA ASP A 23 -5.20 14.28 -3.03
C ASP A 23 -4.17 13.32 -3.68
N PRO A 24 -3.21 13.84 -4.47
CA PRO A 24 -2.25 13.01 -5.22
C PRO A 24 -1.37 12.08 -4.37
N SER A 25 -1.33 12.24 -3.05
CA SER A 25 -0.62 11.31 -2.17
C SER A 25 -1.33 9.97 -2.00
N HIS A 26 -2.66 9.89 -2.24
CA HIS A 26 -3.49 8.68 -2.07
C HIS A 26 -4.58 8.54 -3.14
N ASP A 27 -4.32 9.03 -4.35
CA ASP A 27 -5.27 8.97 -5.46
C ASP A 27 -5.33 7.59 -6.14
N TRP A 28 -6.17 7.48 -7.17
CA TRP A 28 -6.24 6.28 -8.02
C TRP A 28 -4.88 5.87 -8.61
N HIS A 29 -4.00 6.84 -8.92
CA HIS A 29 -2.72 6.54 -9.52
C HIS A 29 -1.80 5.81 -8.56
N HIS A 30 -1.85 6.12 -7.25
CA HIS A 30 -1.21 5.30 -6.22
C HIS A 30 -1.72 3.86 -6.26
N VAL A 31 -3.03 3.66 -6.15
CA VAL A 31 -3.61 2.32 -6.10
C VAL A 31 -3.26 1.50 -7.35
N ASN A 32 -3.30 2.12 -8.53
CA ASN A 32 -2.93 1.47 -9.78
C ASN A 32 -1.45 1.06 -9.83
N ARG A 33 -0.53 1.88 -9.33
CA ARG A 33 0.91 1.52 -9.25
C ARG A 33 1.13 0.36 -8.29
N VAL A 34 0.45 0.36 -7.13
CA VAL A 34 0.49 -0.76 -6.17
C VAL A 34 -0.03 -2.04 -6.82
N ARG A 35 -1.20 -1.99 -7.47
CA ARG A 35 -1.75 -3.13 -8.22
C ARG A 35 -0.74 -3.71 -9.21
N ASN A 36 -0.20 -2.87 -10.09
CA ASN A 36 0.72 -3.33 -11.14
C ASN A 36 2.00 -3.94 -10.55
N THR A 37 2.51 -3.33 -9.46
CA THR A 37 3.68 -3.83 -8.75
C THR A 37 3.40 -5.17 -8.06
N ALA A 38 2.25 -5.30 -7.39
CA ALA A 38 1.84 -6.53 -6.71
C ALA A 38 1.68 -7.70 -7.69
N ILE A 39 1.03 -7.47 -8.83
CA ILE A 39 0.88 -8.48 -9.89
C ILE A 39 2.24 -8.89 -10.45
N ARG A 40 3.15 -7.93 -10.69
CA ARG A 40 4.50 -8.22 -11.18
C ARG A 40 5.29 -9.06 -10.19
N ILE A 41 5.26 -8.70 -8.90
CA ILE A 41 5.89 -9.48 -7.83
C ILE A 41 5.32 -10.89 -7.83
N ALA A 42 4.00 -11.02 -7.68
CA ALA A 42 3.31 -12.31 -7.62
C ALA A 42 3.59 -13.20 -8.83
N SER A 43 3.60 -12.63 -10.04
CA SER A 43 3.86 -13.38 -11.28
C SER A 43 5.28 -13.93 -11.38
N SER A 44 6.23 -13.34 -10.64
CA SER A 44 7.64 -13.74 -10.62
C SER A 44 7.97 -14.80 -9.55
N LEU A 45 7.04 -15.11 -8.66
CA LEU A 45 7.23 -16.10 -7.60
C LEU A 45 6.92 -17.52 -8.07
N ASP A 46 7.62 -18.48 -7.46
CA ASP A 46 7.40 -19.92 -7.63
C ASP A 46 7.38 -20.60 -6.23
N PRO A 47 6.27 -21.25 -5.81
CA PRO A 47 4.99 -21.34 -6.52
C PRO A 47 4.31 -19.98 -6.67
N ARG A 48 3.60 -19.81 -7.79
CA ARG A 48 2.84 -18.59 -8.08
C ARG A 48 1.60 -18.51 -7.18
N PRO A 49 1.37 -17.39 -6.45
CA PRO A 49 0.16 -17.18 -5.65
C PRO A 49 -1.07 -16.87 -6.51
N ASP A 50 -2.24 -16.79 -5.89
CA ASP A 50 -3.48 -16.46 -6.61
C ASP A 50 -3.47 -15.00 -7.10
N LEU A 51 -3.24 -14.80 -8.41
CA LEU A 51 -3.17 -13.48 -9.02
C LEU A 51 -4.48 -12.69 -8.94
N LEU A 52 -5.64 -13.34 -8.89
CA LEU A 52 -6.91 -12.65 -8.74
C LEU A 52 -7.05 -12.08 -7.32
N VAL A 53 -6.66 -12.86 -6.31
CA VAL A 53 -6.63 -12.39 -4.91
C VAL A 53 -5.66 -11.23 -4.75
N VAL A 54 -4.43 -11.35 -5.28
CA VAL A 54 -3.42 -10.27 -5.21
C VAL A 54 -3.92 -8.99 -5.86
N GLU A 55 -4.50 -9.09 -7.05
CA GLU A 55 -4.97 -7.92 -7.81
C GLU A 55 -6.13 -7.22 -7.12
N LEU A 56 -7.11 -7.97 -6.61
CA LEU A 56 -8.25 -7.40 -5.88
C LEU A 56 -7.83 -6.80 -4.53
N ALA A 57 -7.00 -7.51 -3.76
CA ALA A 57 -6.51 -7.01 -2.49
C ALA A 57 -5.69 -5.72 -2.67
N ALA A 58 -4.88 -5.62 -3.74
CA ALA A 58 -4.17 -4.40 -4.08
C ALA A 58 -5.11 -3.27 -4.53
N LEU A 59 -6.19 -3.55 -5.26
CA LEU A 59 -7.20 -2.54 -5.60
C LEU A 59 -7.92 -2.00 -4.37
N PHE A 60 -8.20 -2.86 -3.38
CA PHE A 60 -9.02 -2.51 -2.22
C PHE A 60 -8.23 -2.04 -1.00
N HIS A 61 -6.89 -2.14 -0.99
CA HIS A 61 -6.07 -1.91 0.21
C HIS A 61 -6.28 -0.54 0.89
N ASP A 62 -6.52 0.50 0.10
CA ASP A 62 -6.67 1.88 0.58
C ASP A 62 -8.14 2.35 0.69
N LEU A 63 -9.12 1.52 0.33
CA LEU A 63 -10.55 1.88 0.42
C LEU A 63 -11.00 2.16 1.86
N THR A 64 -10.32 1.57 2.84
CA THR A 64 -10.64 1.70 4.27
C THR A 64 -9.47 2.26 5.07
N ASP A 65 -8.66 3.14 4.46
CA ASP A 65 -7.65 3.84 5.23
C ASP A 65 -8.32 4.73 6.30
N SER A 66 -8.13 4.32 7.56
CA SER A 66 -8.60 5.01 8.76
C SER A 66 -8.23 6.50 8.84
N LYS A 67 -7.21 6.95 8.09
CA LYS A 67 -6.83 8.36 8.03
C LYS A 67 -7.82 9.24 7.28
N TYR A 68 -8.66 8.64 6.42
CA TYR A 68 -9.55 9.36 5.53
C TYR A 68 -11.01 8.93 5.65
N ASP A 69 -11.27 7.64 5.93
CA ASP A 69 -12.63 7.12 6.12
C ASP A 69 -12.68 6.05 7.22
N PRO A 70 -12.66 6.45 8.51
CA PRO A 70 -12.58 5.50 9.64
C PRO A 70 -13.84 4.67 9.86
N ASN A 71 -14.95 5.02 9.20
CA ASN A 71 -16.28 4.43 9.45
C ASN A 71 -16.83 3.62 8.27
N LEU A 72 -16.08 3.43 7.18
CA LEU A 72 -16.51 2.60 6.06
C LEU A 72 -16.13 1.13 6.30
N PRO A 73 -17.08 0.25 6.66
CA PRO A 73 -16.77 -1.17 6.86
C PRO A 73 -16.43 -1.82 5.52
N LEU A 74 -15.20 -2.30 5.39
CA LEU A 74 -14.69 -3.00 4.20
C LEU A 74 -15.64 -4.11 3.75
N GLU A 75 -16.20 -4.84 4.70
CA GLU A 75 -17.13 -5.93 4.45
C GLU A 75 -18.39 -5.45 3.73
N GLU A 76 -18.98 -4.31 4.10
CA GLU A 76 -20.14 -3.77 3.39
C GLU A 76 -19.79 -3.28 1.98
N VAL A 77 -18.61 -2.67 1.81
CA VAL A 77 -18.12 -2.25 0.49
C VAL A 77 -17.96 -3.47 -0.42
N LEU A 78 -17.31 -4.52 0.08
CA LEU A 78 -17.09 -5.75 -0.67
C LEU A 78 -18.39 -6.52 -0.90
N LEU A 79 -19.29 -6.61 0.08
CA LEU A 79 -20.60 -7.24 -0.10
C LEU A 79 -21.44 -6.48 -1.13
N THR A 80 -21.38 -5.14 -1.16
CA THR A 80 -22.05 -4.33 -2.18
C THR A 80 -21.43 -4.54 -3.55
N PHE A 81 -20.09 -4.59 -3.61
CA PHE A 81 -19.34 -4.91 -4.82
C PHE A 81 -19.75 -6.28 -5.39
N LEU A 82 -19.82 -7.32 -4.54
CA LEU A 82 -20.18 -8.69 -4.93
C LEU A 82 -21.64 -8.86 -5.35
N LYS A 83 -22.55 -8.01 -4.84
CA LYS A 83 -23.97 -8.00 -5.22
C LYS A 83 -24.23 -7.40 -6.60
N ASN A 84 -23.21 -6.83 -7.25
CA ASN A 84 -23.37 -6.30 -8.60
C ASN A 84 -23.66 -7.44 -9.59
N PRO A 85 -24.73 -7.39 -10.40
CA PRO A 85 -25.01 -8.43 -11.41
C PRO A 85 -23.88 -8.62 -12.44
N SER A 86 -23.05 -7.59 -12.65
CA SER A 86 -21.85 -7.71 -13.49
C SER A 86 -20.70 -8.46 -12.80
N THR A 87 -20.83 -8.74 -11.51
CA THR A 87 -19.94 -9.56 -10.69
C THR A 87 -20.66 -10.81 -10.19
N GLU A 88 -21.73 -11.25 -10.88
CA GLU A 88 -22.54 -12.44 -10.55
C GLU A 88 -21.65 -13.70 -10.68
N PHE A 89 -20.84 -13.87 -9.64
CA PHE A 89 -19.92 -14.92 -9.27
C PHE A 89 -18.64 -15.14 -10.10
N THR A 90 -17.49 -14.63 -9.60
CA THR A 90 -16.16 -15.13 -10.02
C THR A 90 -15.10 -15.10 -8.90
N LEU A 91 -15.53 -15.16 -7.63
CA LEU A 91 -14.64 -15.45 -6.50
C LEU A 91 -15.17 -16.64 -5.75
N SER A 92 -14.33 -17.64 -5.49
CA SER A 92 -14.66 -18.67 -4.52
C SER A 92 -14.78 -18.06 -3.12
N ALA A 93 -15.51 -18.73 -2.22
CA ALA A 93 -15.58 -18.32 -0.82
C ALA A 93 -14.18 -18.20 -0.17
N SER A 94 -13.23 -19.05 -0.58
CA SER A 94 -11.84 -18.98 -0.12
C SER A 94 -11.10 -17.75 -0.63
N GLN A 95 -11.25 -17.38 -1.91
CA GLN A 95 -10.64 -16.18 -2.47
C GLN A 95 -11.19 -14.92 -1.82
N LEU A 96 -12.51 -14.84 -1.65
CA LEU A 96 -13.15 -13.72 -0.96
C LEU A 96 -12.68 -13.60 0.48
N GLY A 97 -12.70 -14.70 1.23
CA GLY A 97 -12.20 -14.74 2.61
C GLY A 97 -10.75 -14.27 2.71
N LEU A 98 -9.90 -14.67 1.75
CA LEU A 98 -8.51 -14.26 1.73
C LEU A 98 -8.34 -12.76 1.42
N VAL A 99 -9.10 -12.21 0.47
CA VAL A 99 -9.11 -10.75 0.20
C VAL A 99 -9.53 -9.97 1.45
N LEU A 100 -10.60 -10.40 2.12
CA LEU A 100 -11.09 -9.80 3.37
C LEU A 100 -10.06 -9.84 4.50
N MET A 101 -9.21 -10.86 4.54
CA MET A 101 -8.11 -10.95 5.50
C MET A 101 -6.91 -10.08 5.11
N ILE A 102 -6.56 -10.01 3.82
CA ILE A 102 -5.37 -9.30 3.35
C ILE A 102 -5.53 -7.78 3.53
N VAL A 103 -6.61 -7.21 2.97
CA VAL A 103 -6.83 -5.75 2.89
C VAL A 103 -6.60 -5.03 4.23
N PRO A 104 -7.21 -5.42 5.37
CA PRO A 104 -7.02 -4.73 6.65
C PRO A 104 -5.61 -4.91 7.25
N ASN A 105 -4.79 -5.79 6.67
CA ASN A 105 -3.45 -6.12 7.14
C ASN A 105 -2.32 -5.63 6.22
N VAL A 106 -2.63 -4.88 5.15
CA VAL A 106 -1.61 -4.35 4.23
C VAL A 106 -0.74 -3.28 4.90
N SER A 107 -1.35 -2.36 5.64
CA SER A 107 -0.66 -1.14 6.09
C SER A 107 0.55 -1.40 7.01
N TRP A 108 1.59 -0.56 6.84
CA TRP A 108 2.79 -0.54 7.68
C TRP A 108 2.48 -0.44 9.19
N SER A 109 1.54 0.43 9.54
CA SER A 109 1.17 0.69 10.93
C SER A 109 0.51 -0.52 11.57
N LYS A 110 -0.32 -1.26 10.82
CA LYS A 110 -0.96 -2.50 11.30
C LYS A 110 0.08 -3.57 11.59
N GLU A 111 1.00 -3.84 10.65
CA GLU A 111 2.08 -4.82 10.88
C GLU A 111 2.94 -4.42 12.08
N THR A 112 3.31 -3.14 12.21
CA THR A 112 4.15 -2.66 13.32
C THR A 112 3.47 -2.92 14.67
N LYS A 113 2.17 -2.62 14.80
CA LYS A 113 1.39 -2.90 16.02
C LYS A 113 1.32 -4.39 16.33
N LEU A 114 1.06 -5.23 15.32
CA LEU A 114 0.97 -6.68 15.50
C LEU A 114 2.31 -7.29 15.92
N ARG A 115 3.43 -6.83 15.36
CA ARG A 115 4.78 -7.28 15.76
C ARG A 115 5.13 -6.87 17.18
N ALA A 116 4.85 -5.61 17.55
CA ALA A 116 5.11 -5.13 18.91
C ALA A 116 4.32 -5.91 19.98
N ALA A 117 3.14 -6.43 19.61
CA ALA A 117 2.30 -7.26 20.48
C ALA A 117 2.60 -8.77 20.39
N ASP A 118 3.63 -9.20 19.65
CA ASP A 118 3.92 -10.63 19.39
C ASP A 118 2.74 -11.42 18.76
N LEU A 119 1.95 -10.73 17.94
CA LEU A 119 0.78 -11.27 17.22
C LEU A 119 1.05 -11.52 15.73
N TRP A 120 2.21 -11.08 15.22
CA TRP A 120 2.63 -11.37 13.85
C TRP A 120 3.23 -12.78 13.77
N LYS A 121 2.38 -13.78 13.57
CA LYS A 121 2.77 -15.21 13.48
C LYS A 121 1.80 -16.02 12.64
N GLY A 122 2.23 -17.18 12.17
CA GLY A 122 1.35 -18.11 11.44
C GLY A 122 0.99 -17.58 10.05
N TRP A 123 -0.30 -17.34 9.79
CA TRP A 123 -0.77 -16.94 8.45
C TRP A 123 -0.10 -15.66 7.91
N TYR A 124 0.27 -14.73 8.80
CA TYR A 124 0.99 -13.51 8.43
C TYR A 124 2.37 -13.79 7.83
N GLU A 125 3.01 -14.91 8.22
CA GLU A 125 4.35 -15.30 7.77
C GLU A 125 4.31 -16.22 6.56
N THR A 126 3.17 -16.84 6.26
CA THR A 126 3.03 -17.83 5.18
C THR A 126 2.16 -17.37 4.02
N CYS A 127 1.33 -16.34 4.19
CA CYS A 127 0.47 -15.82 3.12
C CYS A 127 1.25 -14.99 2.10
N VAL A 128 1.60 -15.62 0.98
CA VAL A 128 2.36 -15.00 -0.11
C VAL A 128 1.58 -13.87 -0.78
N GLU A 129 0.26 -13.98 -0.90
CA GLU A 129 -0.61 -12.93 -1.44
C GLU A 129 -0.53 -11.65 -0.61
N LEU A 130 -0.59 -11.77 0.73
CA LEU A 130 -0.40 -10.63 1.64
C LEU A 130 0.97 -10.00 1.42
N HIS A 131 2.02 -10.83 1.30
CA HIS A 131 3.39 -10.35 1.11
C HIS A 131 3.55 -9.56 -0.18
N CYS A 132 2.96 -10.04 -1.27
CA CYS A 132 3.00 -9.34 -2.56
C CYS A 132 2.36 -7.95 -2.48
N VAL A 133 1.19 -7.84 -1.85
CA VAL A 133 0.46 -6.56 -1.72
C VAL A 133 1.19 -5.61 -0.75
N GLN A 134 1.69 -6.12 0.37
CA GLN A 134 2.45 -5.33 1.34
C GLN A 134 3.75 -4.79 0.78
N ASP A 135 4.51 -5.61 0.04
CA ASP A 135 5.74 -5.17 -0.60
C ASP A 135 5.43 -4.12 -1.67
N ALA A 136 4.39 -4.32 -2.48
CA ALA A 136 3.99 -3.36 -3.51
C ALA A 136 3.58 -1.99 -2.94
N ASP A 137 2.75 -1.94 -1.89
CA ASP A 137 2.37 -0.70 -1.21
C ASP A 137 3.60 0.03 -0.66
N ARG A 138 4.48 -0.72 0.02
CA ARG A 138 5.72 -0.19 0.58
C ARG A 138 6.69 0.34 -0.45
N LEU A 139 6.84 -0.37 -1.57
CA LEU A 139 7.70 0.07 -2.66
C LEU A 139 7.23 1.42 -3.21
N ASP A 140 5.92 1.64 -3.36
CA ASP A 140 5.36 2.92 -3.82
C ASP A 140 5.56 4.05 -2.80
N ALA A 141 5.80 3.73 -1.52
CA ALA A 141 6.13 4.70 -0.48
C ALA A 141 7.61 5.13 -0.47
N ILE A 142 8.50 4.45 -1.22
CA ILE A 142 9.94 4.78 -1.28
C ILE A 142 10.42 5.09 -2.71
N GLY A 143 11.65 5.55 -2.82
CA GLY A 143 12.23 6.00 -4.10
C GLY A 143 11.66 7.35 -4.55
N ALA A 144 11.83 7.67 -5.83
CA ALA A 144 11.44 8.97 -6.37
C ALA A 144 9.94 9.28 -6.19
N ILE A 145 9.06 8.29 -6.45
CA ILE A 145 7.62 8.45 -6.23
C ILE A 145 7.30 8.62 -4.75
N GLY A 146 7.95 7.86 -3.86
CA GLY A 146 7.79 8.02 -2.42
C GLY A 146 8.10 9.44 -1.93
N LEU A 147 9.18 10.05 -2.45
CA LEU A 147 9.54 11.44 -2.16
C LEU A 147 8.46 12.43 -2.61
N LEU A 148 7.96 12.27 -3.85
CA LEU A 148 6.88 13.13 -4.38
C LEU A 148 5.58 12.99 -3.58
N ARG A 149 5.20 11.77 -3.21
CA ARG A 149 4.01 11.51 -2.40
C ARG A 149 4.14 12.06 -0.99
N CYS A 150 5.32 11.94 -0.39
CA CYS A 150 5.62 12.54 0.91
C CYS A 150 5.48 14.06 0.87
N ALA A 151 6.04 14.72 -0.15
CA ALA A 151 5.88 16.16 -0.33
C ALA A 151 4.41 16.56 -0.59
N ALA A 152 3.67 15.82 -1.40
CA ALA A 152 2.26 16.07 -1.68
C ALA A 152 1.39 15.95 -0.42
N TYR A 153 1.57 14.87 0.35
CA TYR A 153 0.87 14.67 1.62
C TYR A 153 1.19 15.81 2.60
N SER A 154 2.48 16.16 2.73
CA SER A 154 2.89 17.22 3.63
C SER A 154 2.31 18.57 3.24
N GLY A 155 2.30 18.91 1.95
CA GLY A 155 1.63 20.11 1.45
C GLY A 155 0.13 20.12 1.74
N ALA A 156 -0.57 19.01 1.50
CA ALA A 156 -2.01 18.88 1.76
C ALA A 156 -2.37 18.98 3.25
N LYS A 157 -1.48 18.53 4.15
CA LYS A 157 -1.67 18.58 5.60
C LYS A 157 -1.05 19.79 6.29
N GLY A 158 -0.40 20.69 5.54
CA GLY A 158 0.33 21.83 6.11
C GLY A 158 1.54 21.43 6.95
N VAL A 159 2.09 20.25 6.71
CA VAL A 159 3.30 19.75 7.37
C VAL A 159 4.52 20.37 6.69
N ARG A 160 5.46 20.85 7.50
CA ARG A 160 6.70 21.46 7.04
C ARG A 160 7.52 20.44 6.25
N LEU A 161 8.13 20.84 5.13
CA LEU A 161 8.95 19.92 4.35
C LEU A 161 10.29 19.62 5.03
N LEU A 162 10.97 20.66 5.51
CA LEU A 162 12.30 20.57 6.12
C LEU A 162 12.24 20.99 7.59
N TYR A 163 13.10 20.40 8.41
CA TYR A 163 13.31 20.87 9.77
C TYR A 163 14.34 22.00 9.80
N GLU A 164 13.86 23.23 9.96
CA GLU A 164 14.71 24.39 10.21
C GLU A 164 15.00 24.45 11.71
N GLY A 165 16.22 24.05 12.12
CA GLY A 165 16.58 23.99 13.53
C GLY A 165 16.34 25.31 14.28
N GLY A 166 15.59 25.27 15.38
CA GLY A 166 15.32 26.44 16.21
C GLY A 166 13.93 26.39 16.87
N HIS A 167 13.92 26.24 18.20
CA HIS A 167 12.86 26.49 19.20
C HIS A 167 11.37 26.12 18.97
N GLU A 168 10.90 25.72 17.79
CA GLU A 168 9.50 25.32 17.55
C GLU A 168 9.36 24.04 16.72
N GLY A 169 8.93 22.96 17.38
CA GLY A 169 8.56 21.67 16.76
C GLY A 169 9.64 20.59 16.88
N ARG A 170 9.25 19.32 16.77
CA ARG A 170 10.19 18.19 16.69
C ARG A 170 10.50 17.89 15.23
N ARG A 171 11.69 17.34 14.95
CA ARG A 171 12.07 16.91 13.59
C ARG A 171 11.05 15.94 12.98
N ASP A 172 10.46 15.07 13.79
CA ASP A 172 9.40 14.10 13.40
C ASP A 172 8.12 14.77 12.87
N ASP A 173 7.92 16.06 13.19
CA ASP A 173 6.77 16.85 12.75
C ASP A 173 7.00 17.48 11.35
N SER A 174 8.06 17.07 10.63
CA SER A 174 8.38 17.47 9.25
C SER A 174 8.39 16.27 8.28
N ALA A 175 8.29 16.56 6.98
CA ALA A 175 8.40 15.56 5.92
C ALA A 175 9.77 14.87 5.93
N GLU A 176 10.83 15.64 6.17
CA GLU A 176 12.20 15.14 6.35
C GLU A 176 12.30 14.13 7.50
N GLY A 177 11.72 14.43 8.68
CA GLY A 177 11.71 13.51 9.82
C GLY A 177 11.03 12.16 9.50
N HIS A 178 10.03 12.17 8.63
CA HIS A 178 9.35 10.96 8.15
C HIS A 178 10.27 10.03 7.33
N PHE A 179 11.36 10.54 6.75
CA PHE A 179 12.32 9.72 6.02
C PHE A 179 13.01 8.70 6.94
N GLU A 180 13.51 9.14 8.10
CA GLU A 180 14.18 8.28 9.08
C GLU A 180 13.22 7.38 9.84
N GLU A 181 12.03 7.87 10.15
CA GLU A 181 11.07 7.11 10.94
C GLU A 181 10.53 5.90 10.17
N LYS A 182 10.25 6.08 8.87
CA LYS A 182 9.58 5.09 8.04
C LYS A 182 10.34 4.73 6.77
N LEU A 183 10.62 5.70 5.88
CA LEU A 183 11.06 5.39 4.51
C LEU A 183 12.37 4.60 4.46
N LEU A 184 13.29 4.89 5.37
CA LEU A 184 14.57 4.18 5.44
C LEU A 184 14.45 2.76 6.02
N LYS A 185 13.41 2.47 6.79
CA LYS A 185 13.16 1.15 7.41
C LYS A 185 12.34 0.21 6.52
N VAL A 186 11.72 0.75 5.47
CA VAL A 186 10.79 0.00 4.60
C VAL A 186 11.48 -1.20 3.95
N ARG A 187 12.71 -1.02 3.45
CA ARG A 187 13.48 -2.09 2.81
C ARG A 187 13.64 -3.32 3.72
N ASP A 188 13.92 -3.09 5.00
CA ASP A 188 14.24 -4.16 5.94
C ASP A 188 13.02 -5.02 6.31
N ARG A 189 11.81 -4.62 5.87
CA ARG A 189 10.56 -5.35 6.09
C ARG A 189 9.88 -5.82 4.80
N MET A 190 10.64 -5.89 3.71
CA MET A 190 10.20 -6.53 2.47
C MET A 190 10.21 -8.05 2.64
N LYS A 191 9.15 -8.70 2.17
CA LYS A 191 8.88 -10.11 2.44
C LYS A 191 9.30 -11.01 1.29
N THR A 192 9.09 -10.55 0.07
CA THR A 192 9.46 -11.25 -1.16
C THR A 192 10.90 -10.91 -1.58
N ILE A 193 11.56 -11.83 -2.27
CA ILE A 193 12.87 -11.58 -2.90
C ILE A 193 12.79 -10.42 -3.90
N PRO A 194 11.89 -10.43 -4.90
CA PRO A 194 11.76 -9.31 -5.84
C PRO A 194 11.45 -7.97 -5.15
N GLY A 195 10.65 -7.99 -4.07
CA GLY A 195 10.38 -6.79 -3.28
C GLY A 195 11.63 -6.24 -2.58
N ARG A 196 12.47 -7.10 -2.01
CA ARG A 196 13.76 -6.72 -1.41
C ARG A 196 14.71 -6.11 -2.44
N ASP A 197 14.86 -6.75 -3.59
CA ASP A 197 15.78 -6.31 -4.64
C ASP A 197 15.39 -4.92 -5.17
N GLU A 198 14.10 -4.70 -5.43
CA GLU A 198 13.63 -3.39 -5.87
C GLU A 198 13.71 -2.32 -4.76
N ALA A 199 13.48 -2.71 -3.50
CA ALA A 199 13.58 -1.80 -2.38
C ALA A 199 15.00 -1.28 -2.18
N GLU A 200 16.05 -2.09 -2.45
CA GLU A 200 17.44 -1.64 -2.37
C GLU A 200 17.73 -0.52 -3.38
N SER A 201 17.27 -0.69 -4.63
CA SER A 201 17.40 0.33 -5.67
C SER A 201 16.68 1.63 -5.29
N ARG A 202 15.44 1.52 -4.80
CA ARG A 202 14.65 2.68 -4.38
C ARG A 202 15.23 3.34 -3.11
N HIS A 203 15.78 2.57 -2.18
CA HIS A 203 16.45 3.07 -0.98
C HIS A 203 17.67 3.93 -1.34
N THR A 204 18.47 3.49 -2.31
CA THR A 204 19.61 4.25 -2.82
C THR A 204 19.20 5.65 -3.30
N THR A 205 18.06 5.75 -3.98
CA THR A 205 17.50 7.03 -4.42
C THR A 205 17.13 7.94 -3.24
N VAL A 206 16.46 7.39 -2.22
CA VAL A 206 16.08 8.15 -1.01
C VAL A 206 17.32 8.65 -0.26
N ARG A 207 18.35 7.80 -0.11
CA ARG A 207 19.62 8.17 0.52
C ARG A 207 20.39 9.24 -0.25
N ALA A 208 20.37 9.19 -1.58
CA ALA A 208 20.99 10.23 -2.39
C ALA A 208 20.27 11.57 -2.23
N PHE A 209 18.94 11.57 -2.13
CA PHE A 209 18.15 12.77 -1.88
C PHE A 209 18.43 13.36 -0.49
N GLU A 210 18.43 12.53 0.56
CA GLU A 210 18.72 12.92 1.95
C GLU A 210 20.10 13.59 2.09
N LYS A 211 21.11 13.12 1.36
CA LYS A 211 22.48 13.67 1.37
C LYS A 211 22.68 14.88 0.45
N SER A 212 21.64 15.37 -0.20
CA SER A 212 21.73 16.53 -1.08
C SER A 212 22.09 17.78 -0.26
N PRO A 213 22.96 18.68 -0.77
CA PRO A 213 23.29 19.94 -0.09
C PRO A 213 22.10 20.86 0.22
N ILE A 214 20.94 20.64 -0.41
CA ILE A 214 19.70 21.39 -0.15
C ILE A 214 18.98 20.86 1.10
N MET A 215 19.27 19.63 1.53
CA MET A 215 18.67 18.98 2.69
C MET A 215 19.56 19.05 3.96
N CYS A 216 20.80 19.54 3.83
CA CYS A 216 21.80 19.62 4.90
C CYS A 216 22.06 21.06 5.34
#